data_AF-G7CI20-F1
#
_entry.id   AF-G7CI20-F1
#
_cell.length_a   1.000
_cell.length_b   1.000
_cell.length_c   1.000
_cell.angle_alpha   90.00
_cell.angle_beta   90.00
_cell.angle_gamma   90.00
#
_symmetry.space_group_name_H-M   'P 1'
#
loop_
_entity.id
_entity.type
_entity.pdbx_description
1 polymer ?
#
loop_
_entity_poly.entity_id
_entity_poly.type
_entity_poly.pdbx_seq_one_letter_code
_entity_poly.pdbx_strand_id
1 'polypeptide(L)' 'MSSATGNFLSSHPEANEVITNAGALPDGEAENAIRQYFVANPGEWAELQSIATPLRNLRQQCDVDVAPAQIARLFDAMAS' A
#
# COMPACT_ATOMS: atom_id res chain seq x y z
N MET A 1 5.91 -14.29 -10.18
CA MET A 1 6.81 -13.37 -9.45
C MET A 1 5.97 -12.63 -8.43
N SER A 2 6.18 -12.87 -7.13
CA SER A 2 5.44 -12.15 -6.09
C SER A 2 6.03 -10.73 -5.95
N SER A 3 5.16 -9.71 -5.93
CA SER A 3 5.59 -8.34 -5.65
C SER A 3 6.12 -8.22 -4.22
N ALA A 4 6.95 -7.21 -3.94
CA ALA A 4 7.45 -6.97 -2.59
C ALA A 4 6.29 -6.81 -1.57
N THR A 5 5.19 -6.18 -1.98
CA THR A 5 3.95 -6.12 -1.20
C THR A 5 3.33 -7.49 -0.96
N GLY A 6 3.29 -8.37 -1.97
CA GLY A 6 2.78 -9.72 -1.81
C GLY A 6 3.60 -10.56 -0.82
N ASN A 7 4.92 -10.37 -0.80
CA ASN A 7 5.78 -11.03 0.21
C ASN A 7 5.50 -10.49 1.62
N PHE A 8 5.37 -9.17 1.77
CA PHE A 8 5.01 -8.53 3.05
C PHE A 8 3.68 -9.07 3.59
N LEU A 9 2.62 -9.12 2.77
CA LEU A 9 1.32 -9.62 3.20
C LEU A 9 1.35 -11.12 3.54
N SER A 10 2.22 -11.89 2.90
CA SER A 10 2.42 -13.31 3.21
C SER A 10 3.16 -13.53 4.53
N SER A 11 4.13 -12.66 4.87
CA SER A 11 4.86 -12.72 6.14
C SER A 11 4.10 -12.11 7.32
N HIS A 12 3.11 -11.25 7.05
CA HIS A 12 2.32 -10.54 8.05
C HIS A 12 0.82 -10.84 7.87
N PRO A 13 0.34 -12.02 8.31
CA PRO A 13 -1.04 -12.44 8.09
C PRO A 13 -2.06 -11.51 8.77
N GLU A 14 -1.72 -10.91 9.91
CA GLU A 14 -2.56 -9.95 10.62
C GLU A 14 -2.76 -8.66 9.81
N ALA A 15 -1.69 -8.13 9.21
CA ALA A 15 -1.76 -6.97 8.32
C ALA A 15 -2.62 -7.29 7.08
N ASN A 16 -2.47 -8.49 6.52
CA ASN A 16 -3.26 -8.94 5.39
C ASN A 16 -4.74 -9.06 5.73
N GLU A 17 -5.08 -9.56 6.92
CA GLU A 17 -6.46 -9.62 7.40
C GLU A 17 -7.07 -8.22 7.55
N VAL A 18 -6.36 -7.30 8.21
CA VAL A 18 -6.84 -5.90 8.38
C VAL A 18 -7.06 -5.23 7.04
N ILE A 19 -6.10 -5.33 6.11
CA ILE A 19 -6.20 -4.71 4.77
C ILE A 19 -7.33 -5.36 3.96
N THR A 20 -7.50 -6.68 4.04
CA THR A 20 -8.57 -7.39 3.34
C THR A 20 -9.94 -7.00 3.87
N ASN A 21 -10.11 -7.00 5.20
CA ASN A 21 -11.37 -6.65 5.85
C ASN A 21 -11.72 -5.17 5.66
N ALA A 22 -10.72 -4.28 5.61
CA ALA A 22 -10.93 -2.87 5.32
C ALA A 22 -11.61 -2.63 3.96
N GLY A 23 -11.42 -3.52 2.98
CA GLY A 23 -12.09 -3.44 1.68
C GLY A 23 -13.63 -3.60 1.73
N ALA A 24 -14.17 -4.11 2.84
CA ALA A 24 -15.61 -4.25 3.05
C ALA A 24 -16.22 -3.13 3.92
N LEU A 25 -15.38 -2.27 4.51
CA LEU A 25 -15.81 -1.18 5.37
C LEU A 25 -16.10 0.10 4.56
N PRO A 26 -16.94 1.02 5.06
CA PRO A 26 -17.02 2.37 4.52
C PRO A 26 -15.64 3.06 4.55
N ASP A 27 -15.31 3.87 3.54
CA ASP A 27 -13.95 4.45 3.36
C ASP A 27 -13.35 5.04 4.65
N GLY A 28 -14.13 5.81 5.42
CA GLY A 28 -13.64 6.41 6.68
C GLY A 28 -13.37 5.40 7.80
N GLU A 29 -14.10 4.30 7.84
CA GLU A 29 -13.86 3.20 8.78
C GLU A 29 -12.69 2.33 8.34
N ALA A 30 -12.56 2.08 7.03
CA ALA A 30 -11.44 1.38 6.42
C ALA A 30 -10.11 2.06 6.72
N GLU A 31 -10.02 3.37 6.47
CA GLU A 31 -8.82 4.17 6.76
C GLU A 31 -8.46 4.16 8.25
N ASN A 32 -9.47 4.25 9.13
CA ASN A 32 -9.25 4.24 10.57
C ASN A 32 -8.74 2.87 11.05
N ALA A 33 -9.31 1.77 10.56
CA ALA A 33 -8.88 0.41 10.91
C ALA A 33 -7.42 0.16 10.50
N ILE A 34 -7.07 0.51 9.26
CA ILE A 34 -5.69 0.41 8.75
C ILE A 34 -4.74 1.28 9.59
N ARG A 35 -5.13 2.52 9.90
CA ARG A 35 -4.30 3.43 10.69
C ARG A 35 -4.05 2.89 12.10
N GLN A 36 -5.09 2.44 12.79
CA GLN A 36 -4.97 1.90 14.15
C GLN A 36 -4.00 0.71 14.19
N TYR A 37 -4.11 -0.20 13.21
CA TYR A 37 -3.20 -1.33 13.10
C TYR A 37 -1.74 -0.90 12.94
N PHE A 38 -1.43 -0.02 11.99
CA PHE A 38 -0.04 0.40 11.75
C PHE A 38 0.53 1.33 12.83
N VAL A 39 -0.32 2.01 13.60
CA VAL A 39 0.12 2.72 14.82
C VAL A 39 0.56 1.72 15.90
N ALA A 40 -0.14 0.58 16.04
CA ALA A 40 0.24 -0.49 16.96
C ALA A 40 1.45 -1.30 16.45
N ASN A 41 1.65 -1.35 15.12
CA ASN A 41 2.71 -2.11 14.46
C ASN A 41 3.69 -1.21 13.68
N PRO A 42 4.50 -0.37 14.37
CA PRO A 42 5.37 0.61 13.72
C PRO A 42 6.49 -0.02 12.88
N GLY A 43 6.92 -1.26 13.21
CA GLY A 43 7.93 -1.99 12.43
C GLY A 43 7.42 -2.40 11.05
N GLU A 44 6.19 -2.93 10.99
CA GLU A 44 5.52 -3.28 9.74
C GLU A 44 5.23 -2.05 8.88
N TRP A 45 4.89 -0.92 9.52
CA TRP A 45 4.74 0.35 8.82
C TRP A 45 6.06 0.81 8.16
N ALA A 46 7.19 0.70 8.88
CA ALA A 46 8.50 1.05 8.33
C ALA A 46 8.88 0.12 7.15
N GLU A 47 8.55 -1.17 7.24
CA GLU A 47 8.77 -2.11 6.15
C GLU A 47 7.92 -1.76 4.91
N LEU A 48 6.62 -1.50 5.08
CA LEU A 48 5.75 -1.03 3.98
C LEU A 48 6.24 0.28 3.36
N GLN A 49 6.74 1.20 4.19
CA GLN A 49 7.38 2.40 3.69
C GLN A 49 8.58 2.03 2.82
N SER A 50 9.48 1.15 3.25
CA SER A 50 10.64 0.73 2.44
C SER A 50 10.22 0.15 1.07
N ILE A 51 9.15 -0.65 1.04
CA ILE A 51 8.58 -1.24 -0.18
C ILE A 51 8.08 -0.16 -1.15
N ALA A 52 7.49 0.91 -0.62
CA ALA A 52 6.96 2.03 -1.42
C ALA A 52 8.04 3.04 -1.87
N THR A 53 9.28 2.93 -1.38
CA THR A 53 10.37 3.88 -1.67
C THR A 53 10.69 4.02 -3.16
N PRO A 54 10.80 2.94 -3.96
CA PRO A 54 11.07 3.08 -5.41
C PRO A 54 10.04 3.94 -6.13
N LEU A 55 8.75 3.79 -5.78
CA LEU A 55 7.68 4.58 -6.36
C LEU A 55 7.77 6.06 -5.95
N ARG A 56 8.08 6.34 -4.67
CA ARG A 56 8.28 7.72 -4.19
C ARG A 56 9.48 8.39 -4.87
N ASN A 57 10.58 7.67 -5.02
CA ASN A 57 11.78 8.17 -5.70
C ASN A 57 11.49 8.48 -7.17
N LEU A 58 10.71 7.64 -7.85
CA LEU A 58 10.30 7.88 -9.23
C LEU A 58 9.44 9.15 -9.34
N ARG A 59 8.46 9.33 -8.45
CA ARG A 59 7.64 10.56 -8.41
C ARG A 59 8.49 11.82 -8.23
N GLN A 60 9.45 11.78 -7.31
CA GLN A 60 10.37 12.89 -7.05
C GLN A 60 11.27 13.19 -8.25
N GLN A 61 11.78 12.16 -8.93
CA GLN A 61 12.64 12.32 -10.11
C GLN A 61 11.89 12.91 -11.31
N CYS A 62 10.62 12.57 -11.48
CA CYS A 62 9.82 13.05 -12.59
C CYS A 62 9.14 14.41 -12.31
N ASP A 63 9.29 14.98 -11.11
CA ASP A 63 8.56 16.18 -10.63
C ASP A 63 7.04 16.10 -10.88
N VAL A 64 6.49 14.89 -10.75
CA VAL A 64 5.08 14.63 -11.03
C VAL A 64 4.32 14.44 -9.72
N ASP A 65 3.31 15.27 -9.51
CA ASP A 65 2.37 15.12 -8.38
C ASP A 65 1.30 14.06 -8.69
N VAL A 66 1.74 12.92 -9.23
CA VAL A 66 0.85 11.84 -9.65
C VAL A 66 0.60 10.95 -8.46
N ALA A 67 -0.65 10.92 -7.98
CA ALA A 67 -1.04 10.06 -6.87
C ALA A 67 -0.75 8.59 -7.20
N PRO A 68 -0.39 7.73 -6.22
CA PRO A 68 -0.12 6.32 -6.49
C PRO A 68 -1.29 5.62 -7.20
N ALA A 69 -2.53 6.00 -6.89
CA ALA A 69 -3.74 5.52 -7.57
C ALA A 69 -3.80 5.88 -9.06
N GLN A 70 -3.23 7.02 -9.48
CA GLN A 70 -3.14 7.39 -10.89
C GLN A 70 -2.07 6.56 -11.61
N ILE A 71 -0.96 6.23 -10.94
CA ILE A 71 0.05 5.32 -11.48
C ILE A 71 -0.52 3.90 -11.63
N ALA A 72 -1.26 3.41 -10.63
CA ALA A 72 -1.95 2.13 -10.72
C ALA A 72 -2.93 2.08 -11.91
N ARG A 73 -3.77 3.11 -12.06
CA ARG A 73 -4.67 3.23 -13.21
C ARG A 73 -3.95 3.27 -14.55
N LEU A 74 -2.78 3.92 -14.63
CA LEU A 74 -1.96 3.91 -15.84
C LEU A 74 -1.51 2.48 -16.19
N PHE A 75 -1.01 1.73 -15.20
CA PHE A 75 -0.62 0.33 -15.42
C PHE A 75 -1.79 -0.54 -15.87
N ASP A 76 -2.96 -0.41 -15.22
CA ASP A 76 -4.17 -1.14 -15.60
C ASP A 76 -4.61 -0.81 -17.04
N ALA A 77 -4.58 0.46 -17.43
CA ALA A 77 -4.96 0.92 -18.77
C ALA A 77 -3.97 0.47 -19.87
N MET A 78 -2.70 0.21 -19.54
CA MET A 78 -1.71 -0.32 -20.49
C MET A 78 -1.70 -1.84 -20.59
N ALA A 79 -2.32 -2.54 -19.62
CA ALA A 79 -2.42 -4.00 -19.60
C ALA A 79 -3.65 -4.53 -20.36
N SER A 80 -4.54 -3.64 -20.81
CA SER A 80 -5.71 -3.91 -21.65
C SER A 80 -5.43 -3.63 -23.14
#